data_AF-A0A8I0LBA1-F1
#
_entry.id   AF-A0A8I0LBA1-F1
#
_cell.length_a   1.000
_cell.length_b   1.000
_cell.length_c   1.000
_cell.angle_alpha   90.00
_cell.angle_beta   90.00
_cell.angle_gamma   90.00
#
_symmetry.space_group_name_H-M   'P 1'
#
loop_
_entity.id
_entity.type
_entity.pdbx_description
1 polymer ?
#
loop_
_entity_poly.entity_id
_entity_poly.type
_entity_poly.pdbx_seq_one_letter_code
_entity_poly.pdbx_strand_id
1 'polypeptide(L)'
;QCRRTAEICEHLKRDGLEDYIRSNTGLVIDPYFSGTKVKWILDHVEGSRERARRGELLFGTVDTWLIWKMTQGRVHVTDYTN
;
A
#
# COMPACT_ATOMS: atom_id res chain seq x y z
N GLN A 1 -15.97 -0.22 -4.96
CA GLN A 1 -14.62 -0.32 -4.34
C GLN A 1 -14.41 0.82 -3.32
N CYS A 2 -13.50 0.63 -2.36
CA CYS A 2 -13.21 1.61 -1.30
C CYS A 2 -12.61 2.91 -1.84
N ARG A 3 -13.17 4.06 -1.44
CA ARG A 3 -12.72 5.42 -1.82
C ARG A 3 -12.14 6.24 -0.64
N ARG A 4 -11.88 5.59 0.50
CA ARG A 4 -11.45 6.26 1.75
C ARG A 4 -10.11 7.02 1.64
N THR A 5 -9.33 6.77 0.58
CA THR A 5 -8.02 7.39 0.36
C THR A 5 -8.02 8.46 -0.72
N ALA A 6 -9.21 8.90 -1.16
CA ALA A 6 -9.34 9.96 -2.16
C ALA A 6 -8.67 11.27 -1.72
N GLU A 7 -8.80 11.66 -0.45
CA GLU A 7 -8.14 12.86 0.08
C GLU A 7 -6.61 12.77 0.04
N ILE A 8 -6.06 11.58 0.32
CA ILE A 8 -4.62 11.31 0.19
C ILE A 8 -4.19 11.47 -1.27
N CYS A 9 -5.00 10.99 -2.22
CA CYS A 9 -4.72 11.14 -3.65
C CYS A 9 -4.70 12.62 -4.06
N GLU A 10 -5.70 13.40 -3.63
CA GLU A 10 -5.75 14.84 -3.94
C GLU A 10 -4.58 15.60 -3.34
N HIS A 11 -4.10 15.22 -2.15
CA HIS A 11 -2.88 15.79 -1.58
C HIS A 11 -1.67 15.52 -2.48
N LEU A 12 -1.46 14.27 -2.90
CA LEU A 12 -0.32 13.91 -3.77
C LEU A 12 -0.36 14.67 -5.11
N LYS A 13 -1.55 14.92 -5.67
CA LYS A 13 -1.71 15.72 -6.88
C LYS A 13 -1.34 17.18 -6.65
N ARG A 14 -1.78 17.78 -5.54
CA ARG A 14 -1.43 19.16 -5.16
C ARG A 14 0.07 19.33 -4.95
N ASP A 15 0.74 18.29 -4.44
CA ASP A 15 2.20 18.26 -4.29
C ASP A 15 2.94 18.09 -5.63
N GLY A 16 2.22 17.94 -6.76
CA GLY A 16 2.81 17.81 -8.09
C GLY A 16 3.43 16.43 -8.37
N LEU A 17 3.04 15.38 -7.61
CA LEU A 17 3.66 14.06 -7.72
C LEU A 17 3.11 13.19 -8.86
N GLU A 18 2.18 13.69 -9.68
CA GLU A 18 1.56 12.92 -10.76
C GLU A 18 2.58 12.35 -11.76
N ASP A 19 3.48 13.20 -12.28
CA ASP A 19 4.48 12.76 -13.26
C ASP A 19 5.53 11.83 -12.66
N TYR A 20 5.90 12.07 -11.40
CA TYR A 20 6.79 11.17 -10.67
C TYR A 20 6.16 9.78 -10.51
N ILE A 21 4.90 9.70 -10.08
CA ILE A 21 4.22 8.40 -9.91
C ILE A 21 4.04 7.70 -11.26
N ARG A 22 3.62 8.43 -12.30
CA ARG A 22 3.42 7.85 -13.63
C ARG A 22 4.72 7.34 -14.24
N SER A 23 5.83 8.07 -14.11
CA SER A 23 7.13 7.64 -14.64
C SER A 23 7.70 6.43 -13.92
N ASN A 24 7.48 6.30 -12.61
CA ASN A 24 8.01 5.19 -11.82
C ASN A 24 7.14 3.92 -11.86
N THR A 25 5.82 4.07 -12.03
CA THR A 25 4.87 2.95 -11.88
C THR A 25 4.05 2.67 -13.14
N GLY A 26 3.97 3.63 -14.08
CA GLY A 26 3.03 3.61 -15.19
C GLY A 26 1.57 3.91 -14.79
N LEU A 27 1.31 4.20 -13.51
CA LEU A 27 -0.05 4.35 -12.97
C LEU A 27 -0.45 5.82 -12.76
N VAL A 28 -1.76 6.04 -12.64
CA VAL A 28 -2.34 7.32 -12.21
C VAL A 28 -2.55 7.35 -10.69
N ILE A 29 -2.63 8.55 -10.12
CA ILE A 29 -3.00 8.71 -8.71
C ILE A 29 -4.51 8.48 -8.55
N ASP A 30 -4.89 7.29 -8.11
CA ASP A 30 -6.28 6.91 -7.81
C ASP A 30 -6.37 6.05 -6.53
N PRO A 31 -7.43 6.20 -5.71
CA PRO A 31 -7.66 5.37 -4.51
C PRO A 31 -7.84 3.87 -4.81
N TYR A 32 -7.94 3.48 -6.08
CA TYR A 32 -7.93 2.10 -6.55
C TYR A 32 -6.69 1.33 -6.07
N PHE A 33 -5.50 1.92 -6.21
CA PHE A 33 -4.22 1.27 -5.99
C PHE A 33 -3.84 1.16 -4.51
N SER A 34 -2.94 0.22 -4.21
CA SER A 34 -2.58 -0.18 -2.85
C SER A 34 -1.81 0.89 -2.06
N GLY A 35 -1.00 1.73 -2.73
CA GLY A 35 -0.09 2.66 -2.06
C GLY A 35 -0.78 3.59 -1.06
N THR A 36 -1.89 4.23 -1.46
CA THR A 36 -2.62 5.14 -0.56
C THR A 36 -3.37 4.40 0.54
N LYS A 37 -3.75 3.13 0.32
CA LYS A 37 -4.40 2.28 1.33
C LYS A 37 -3.42 1.92 2.46
N VAL A 38 -2.17 1.61 2.13
CA VAL A 38 -1.12 1.35 3.14
C VAL A 38 -0.88 2.59 3.99
N LYS A 39 -0.73 3.76 3.35
CA LYS A 39 -0.59 5.03 4.08
C LYS A 39 -1.77 5.25 5.02
N TRP A 40 -2.99 5.04 4.55
CA TRP A 40 -4.20 5.21 5.35
C TRP A 40 -4.21 4.31 6.59
N ILE A 41 -3.87 3.02 6.45
CA ILE A 41 -3.77 2.10 7.60
C ILE A 41 -2.76 2.62 8.62
N LEU A 42 -1.58 3.03 8.14
CA LEU A 42 -0.51 3.50 9.01
C LEU A 42 -0.81 4.83 9.72
N ASP A 43 -1.76 5.62 9.20
CA ASP A 43 -2.21 6.87 9.81
C ASP A 43 -3.40 6.68 10.77
N HIS A 44 -4.23 5.66 10.55
CA HIS A 44 -5.51 5.51 11.26
C HIS A 44 -5.55 4.35 12.24
N VAL A 45 -4.69 3.33 12.08
CA VAL A 45 -4.60 2.23 13.02
C VAL A 45 -3.58 2.59 14.10
N GLU A 46 -4.04 2.73 15.33
CA GLU A 46 -3.20 3.11 16.46
C GLU A 46 -1.96 2.23 16.59
N GLY A 47 -0.81 2.84 16.81
CA GLY A 47 0.49 2.16 16.96
C GLY A 47 1.04 1.51 15.68
N SER A 48 0.29 1.46 14.58
CA SER A 48 0.72 0.76 13.36
C SER A 48 1.96 1.40 12.72
N ARG A 49 2.08 2.74 12.74
CA ARG A 49 3.26 3.46 12.24
C ARG A 49 4.53 3.05 12.98
N GLU A 50 4.48 2.98 14.30
CA GLU A 50 5.64 2.61 15.12
C GLU A 50 5.98 1.12 14.96
N ARG A 51 4.97 0.25 14.92
CA ARG A 51 5.17 -1.18 14.65
C ARG A 51 5.80 -1.42 13.27
N ALA A 52 5.37 -0.68 12.24
CA ALA A 52 5.97 -0.74 10.91
C ALA A 52 7.45 -0.30 10.94
N ARG A 53 7.78 0.79 11.65
CA ARG A 53 9.17 1.26 11.83
C ARG A 53 10.05 0.25 12.55
N ARG A 54 9.48 -0.55 13.46
CA ARG A 54 10.16 -1.66 14.14
C ARG A 54 10.22 -2.97 13.34
N GLY A 55 9.68 -3.00 12.12
CA GLY A 55 9.68 -4.20 11.28
C GLY A 55 8.70 -5.28 11.74
N GLU A 56 7.70 -4.94 12.55
CA GLU A 56 6.73 -5.88 13.13
C GLU A 56 5.49 -6.09 12.23
N LEU A 57 5.41 -5.39 11.09
CA LEU A 57 4.30 -5.44 10.15
C LEU A 57 4.80 -5.82 8.76
N LEU A 58 4.00 -6.64 8.07
CA LEU A 58 4.18 -6.98 6.67
C LEU A 58 3.02 -6.43 5.85
N PHE A 59 3.32 -5.97 4.63
CA PHE A 59 2.34 -5.61 3.61
C PHE A 59 2.31 -6.68 2.53
N GLY A 60 1.13 -6.91 1.95
CA GLY A 60 0.96 -7.77 0.79
C GLY A 60 -0.42 -7.60 0.17
N THR A 61 -0.50 -7.82 -1.14
CA THR A 61 -1.74 -8.05 -1.87
C THR A 61 -2.33 -9.42 -1.49
N VAL A 62 -3.49 -9.78 -2.04
CA VAL A 62 -4.24 -10.97 -1.61
C VAL A 62 -3.43 -12.26 -1.84
N ASP A 63 -2.71 -12.36 -2.95
CA ASP A 63 -1.79 -13.45 -3.28
C ASP A 63 -0.71 -13.62 -2.20
N THR A 64 -0.06 -12.53 -1.80
CA THR A 64 0.98 -12.55 -0.76
C THR A 64 0.41 -13.06 0.56
N TRP A 65 -0.79 -12.61 0.94
CA TRP A 65 -1.46 -13.08 2.15
C TRP A 65 -1.78 -14.57 2.09
N LEU A 66 -2.30 -15.06 0.97
CA LEU A 66 -2.61 -16.48 0.79
C LEU A 66 -1.36 -17.34 0.89
N ILE A 67 -0.27 -16.97 0.20
CA ILE A 67 1.02 -17.68 0.29
C ILE A 67 1.54 -17.67 1.73
N TRP A 68 1.51 -16.52 2.40
CA TRP A 68 1.92 -16.40 3.80
C TRP A 68 1.14 -17.36 4.72
N LYS A 69 -0.18 -17.44 4.55
CA LYS A 69 -1.03 -18.34 5.35
C LYS A 69 -0.80 -19.82 5.04
N MET A 70 -0.70 -20.18 3.77
CA MET A 70 -0.48 -21.57 3.35
C MET A 70 0.90 -22.09 3.76
N THR A 71 1.90 -21.20 3.82
CA THR A 71 3.26 -21.54 4.25
C THR A 71 3.49 -21.38 5.75
N GLN A 72 2.45 -21.04 6.53
CA GLN A 72 2.53 -20.81 7.97
C GLN A 72 3.56 -19.71 8.34
N GLY A 73 3.63 -18.65 7.54
CA GLY A 73 4.51 -17.52 7.76
C GLY A 73 5.96 -17.72 7.35
N ARG A 74 6.26 -18.75 6.56
CA ARG A 74 7.62 -19.01 6.08
C ARG A 74 7.98 -18.26 4.81
N VAL A 75 6.99 -17.87 4.01
CA VAL A 75 7.19 -17.34 2.65
C VAL A 75 6.36 -16.08 2.46
N HIS A 76 7.04 -14.94 2.23
CA HIS A 76 6.45 -13.62 1.96
C HIS A 76 6.92 -13.15 0.57
N VAL A 77 6.04 -13.25 -0.43
CA VAL A 77 6.36 -13.02 -1.86
C VAL A 77 5.09 -12.63 -2.62
N THR A 78 5.27 -11.85 -3.67
CA THR A 78 4.29 -11.51 -4.70
C THR A 78 4.92 -11.65 -6.10
N ASP A 79 4.12 -11.61 -7.15
CA ASP A 79 4.59 -11.65 -8.53
C ASP A 79 4.60 -10.24 -9.17
N TYR A 80 5.19 -10.09 -10.36
CA TYR A 80 5.31 -8.79 -11.04
C TYR A 80 3.98 -8.14 -11.45
N THR A 81 2.90 -8.91 -11.58
CA THR A 81 1.60 -8.37 -11.99
C THR A 81 0.79 -7.79 -10.83
N ASN A 82 1.18 -8.08 -9.58
CA ASN A 82 0.62 -7.53 -8.34
C ASN A 82 1.50 -6.40 -7.77
#